data_AF-A0A0P9NBN5-F1
#
_entry.id   AF-A0A0P9NBN5-F1
#
_cell.length_a   1.000
_cell.length_b   1.000
_cell.length_c   1.000
_cell.angle_alpha   90.00
_cell.angle_beta   90.00
_cell.angle_gamma   90.00
#
_symmetry.space_group_name_H-M   'P 1'
#
loop_
_entity.id
_entity.type
_entity.pdbx_description
1 polymer ?
#
loop_
_entity_poly.entity_id
_entity_poly.type
_entity_poly.pdbx_seq_one_letter_code
_entity_poly.pdbx_strand_id
1 'polypeptide(L)' 'MLDLTQVLTYSAALGIAAAIPGPGMAALVARSVSGGALSGFCLLSGLILGDLTYLSFAVFGLGSVPVSSRAALLGQISPG' A
#
# COMPACT_ATOMS: atom_id res chain seq x y z
N MET A 1 -7.04 -17.88 -8.95
CA MET A 1 -7.46 -16.65 -9.65
C MET A 1 -7.91 -15.66 -8.60
N LEU A 2 -7.52 -14.39 -8.66
CA LEU A 2 -8.02 -13.38 -7.73
C LEU A 2 -9.50 -13.14 -8.04
N ASP A 3 -10.36 -13.35 -7.06
CA ASP A 3 -11.78 -13.09 -7.20
C ASP A 3 -12.02 -11.59 -7.31
N LEU A 4 -12.93 -11.17 -8.19
CA LEU A 4 -13.18 -9.74 -8.47
C LEU A 4 -13.58 -9.03 -7.17
N THR A 5 -14.35 -9.71 -6.33
CA THR A 5 -14.73 -9.28 -4.98
C THR A 5 -13.50 -9.03 -4.09
N GLN A 6 -12.48 -9.89 -4.14
CA GLN A 6 -11.28 -9.76 -3.31
C GLN A 6 -10.44 -8.55 -3.72
N VAL A 7 -10.30 -8.30 -5.03
CA VAL A 7 -9.64 -7.10 -5.56
C VAL A 7 -10.42 -5.84 -5.19
N LEU A 8 -11.75 -5.87 -5.32
CA LEU A 8 -12.61 -4.72 -4.98
C LEU A 8 -12.52 -4.39 -3.48
N THR A 9 -12.61 -5.40 -2.61
CA THR A 9 -12.59 -5.23 -1.15
C THR A 9 -11.23 -4.72 -0.68
N TYR A 10 -10.14 -5.26 -1.22
CA TYR A 10 -8.79 -4.82 -0.92
C TYR A 10 -8.52 -3.38 -1.41
N SER A 11 -8.95 -3.07 -2.64
CA SER A 11 -8.81 -1.72 -3.21
C SER A 11 -9.65 -0.70 -2.45
N ALA A 12 -10.86 -1.04 -2.02
CA ALA A 12 -11.69 -0.18 -1.19
C ALA A 12 -11.05 0.08 0.19
N ALA A 13 -10.48 -0.94 0.82
CA ALA A 13 -9.77 -0.80 2.09
C ALA A 13 -8.54 0.13 1.98
N LEU A 14 -7.73 -0.06 0.93
CA LEU A 14 -6.61 0.83 0.61
C LEU A 14 -7.06 2.25 0.27
N GLY A 15 -8.17 2.40 -0.47
CA GLY A 15 -8.73 3.70 -0.82
C GLY A 15 -9.22 4.47 0.41
N ILE A 16 -9.87 3.80 1.36
CA ILE A 16 -10.28 4.39 2.64
C ILE A 16 -9.04 4.78 3.46
N ALA A 17 -8.02 3.92 3.51
CA ALA A 17 -6.77 4.22 4.22
C ALA A 17 -6.04 5.44 3.63
N ALA A 18 -6.05 5.60 2.30
CA ALA A 18 -5.45 6.73 1.60
C ALA A 18 -6.26 8.04 1.74
N ALA A 19 -7.57 7.95 1.96
CA ALA A 19 -8.44 9.13 2.13
C ALA A 19 -8.20 9.85 3.46
N ILE A 20 -7.66 9.15 4.48
CA ILE A 20 -7.28 9.77 5.75
C ILE A 20 -5.99 10.56 5.50
N PRO A 21 -6.01 11.90 5.62
CA PRO A 21 -4.82 12.72 5.38
C PRO A 21 -3.72 12.30 6.36
N GLY A 22 -2.71 11.61 5.84
CA GLY A 22 -1.65 11.02 6.63
C GLY A 22 -0.63 12.03 7.16
N PRO A 23 0.33 11.57 7.99
CA PRO A 23 1.38 12.42 8.55
C PRO A 23 2.23 13.12 7.48
N GLY A 24 2.39 12.53 6.28
CA GLY A 24 3.10 13.15 5.16
C GLY A 24 2.42 14.41 4.62
N MET A 25 1.09 14.39 4.47
CA MET A 25 0.32 15.57 4.03
C MET A 25 0.27 16.65 5.09
N ALA A 26 0.17 16.27 6.38
CA ALA A 26 0.27 17.22 7.49
C ALA A 26 1.67 17.89 7.54
N ALA A 27 2.74 17.11 7.37
CA ALA A 27 4.11 17.63 7.31
C ALA A 27 4.33 18.54 6.09
N LEU A 28 3.76 18.20 4.93
CA LEU A 28 3.82 19.02 3.73
C LEU A 28 3.22 20.41 3.96
N VAL A 29 2.02 20.46 4.55
CA VAL A 29 1.33 21.72 4.85
C VAL A 29 2.14 22.53 5.86
N ALA A 30 2.55 21.92 6.97
CA ALA A 30 3.35 22.58 8.00
C ALA A 30 4.69 23.10 7.45
N ARG A 31 5.34 22.35 6.57
CA ARG A 31 6.61 22.75 5.95
C ARG A 31 6.43 23.83 4.89
N SER A 32 5.34 23.79 4.13
CA SER A 32 5.02 24.83 3.14
C SER A 32 4.72 26.16 3.83
N VAL A 33 4.05 26.11 4.99
CA VAL A 33 3.76 27.30 5.82
C VAL A 33 5.02 27.83 6.51
N SER A 34 5.89 26.96 7.05
CA SER A 34 7.08 27.38 7.80
C SER A 34 8.32 27.70 6.94
N GLY A 35 8.49 27.03 5.80
CA GLY A 35 9.69 27.10 4.96
C GLY A 35 9.43 27.53 3.51
N GLY A 36 8.18 27.89 3.18
CA GLY A 36 7.78 28.33 1.84
C GLY A 36 7.62 27.20 0.82
N ALA A 37 7.21 27.57 -0.40
CA ALA A 37 6.82 26.64 -1.45
C ALA A 37 7.95 25.70 -1.90
N LEU A 38 9.20 26.16 -1.94
CA LEU A 38 10.35 25.34 -2.34
C LEU A 38 10.60 24.20 -1.35
N SER A 39 10.53 24.49 -0.04
CA SER A 39 10.69 23.46 0.99
C SER A 39 9.52 22.46 0.98
N GLY A 40 8.31 22.91 0.65
CA GLY A 40 7.17 22.05 0.39
C GLY A 40 7.39 21.14 -0.81
N PHE A 41 7.90 21.68 -1.93
CA PHE A 41 8.19 20.91 -3.14
C PHE A 41 9.26 19.82 -2.94
N CYS A 42 10.31 20.10 -2.16
CA CYS A 42 11.28 19.07 -1.79
C CYS A 42 10.65 17.93 -0.98
N LEU A 43 9.75 18.22 -0.03
CA LEU A 43 9.02 17.17 0.69
C LEU A 43 8.03 16.43 -0.21
N LEU A 44 7.31 17.15 -1.08
CA LEU A 44 6.34 16.55 -1.99
C LEU A 44 7.02 15.57 -2.95
N SER A 45 8.14 15.98 -3.55
CA SER A 45 8.91 15.12 -4.44
C SER A 45 9.44 13.88 -3.71
N GLY A 46 9.97 14.04 -2.50
CA GLY A 46 10.40 12.91 -1.66
C GLY A 46 9.24 11.97 -1.28
N LEU A 47 8.07 12.52 -0.96
CA LEU A 47 6.87 11.75 -0.63
C LEU A 47 6.41 10.91 -1.82
N ILE A 48 6.31 11.52 -3.00
CA ILE A 48 5.92 10.83 -4.24
C ILE A 48 6.92 9.72 -4.58
N LEU A 49 8.22 10.01 -4.50
CA LEU A 49 9.26 9.02 -4.79
C LEU A 49 9.20 7.84 -3.81
N GLY A 50 8.94 8.12 -2.53
CA GLY A 50 8.72 7.12 -1.48
C GLY A 50 7.52 6.22 -1.79
N ASP A 51 6.38 6.80 -2.14
CA ASP A 51 5.15 6.05 -2.47
C ASP A 51 5.36 5.14 -3.70
N LEU A 52 5.96 5.67 -4.76
CA LEU A 52 6.24 4.87 -5.96
C LEU A 52 7.18 3.70 -5.65
N THR A 53 8.21 3.94 -4.83
CA THR A 53 9.16 2.89 -4.41
C THR A 53 8.47 1.84 -3.55
N TYR A 54 7.68 2.26 -2.56
CA TYR A 54 6.95 1.38 -1.66
C TYR A 54 5.94 0.53 -2.42
N LEU A 55 5.10 1.13 -3.26
CA LEU A 55 4.11 0.41 -4.05
C LEU A 55 4.76 -0.56 -5.04
N SER A 56 5.88 -0.17 -5.68
CA SER A 56 6.63 -1.08 -6.55
C SER A 56 7.13 -2.30 -5.79
N PHE A 57 7.71 -2.10 -4.60
CA PHE A 57 8.14 -3.20 -3.73
C PHE A 57 6.98 -4.04 -3.22
N ALA A 58 5.85 -3.41 -2.86
CA ALA A 58 4.66 -4.11 -2.37
C ALA A 58 4.08 -5.02 -3.45
N VAL A 59 3.96 -4.54 -4.69
CA VAL A 59 3.47 -5.33 -5.84
C VAL A 59 4.47 -6.44 -6.19
N PHE A 60 5.77 -6.15 -6.19
CA PHE A 60 6.81 -7.16 -6.39
C PHE A 60 6.75 -8.26 -5.32
N GLY A 61 6.63 -7.89 -4.05
CA GLY A 61 6.49 -8.79 -2.92
C GLY A 61 5.21 -9.64 -3.01
N LEU A 62 4.07 -9.03 -3.32
CA LEU A 62 2.79 -9.74 -3.56
C LEU A 62 2.90 -10.77 -4.68
N GLY A 63 3.59 -10.44 -5.77
CA GLY A 63 3.85 -11.37 -6.88
C GLY A 63 4.79 -12.53 -6.51
N SER A 64 5.64 -12.33 -5.50
CA SER A 64 6.61 -13.34 -5.04
C SER A 64 6.06 -14.34 -4.01
N VAL A 65 4.90 -14.06 -3.39
CA VAL A 65 4.28 -14.96 -2.41
C VAL A 65 3.68 -16.19 -3.12
N PRO A 66 4.18 -17.42 -2.85
CA PRO A 66 3.60 -18.63 -3.43
C PRO A 66 2.18 -18.86 -2.86
N VAL A 67 1.19 -18.97 -3.74
CA VAL A 67 -0.20 -19.29 -3.37
C VAL A 67 -0.35 -20.77 -3.00
N SER A 68 0.27 -21.22 -1.91
CA SER A 68 0.31 -22.64 -1.52
C SER A 68 -0.51 -22.99 -0.26
N SER A 69 -0.97 -21.99 0.51
CA SER A 69 -1.47 -22.24 1.88
C SER A 69 -2.88 -22.86 1.99
N ARG A 70 -3.65 -22.97 0.88
CA ARG A 70 -5.01 -23.59 0.88
C ARG A 70 -5.04 -25.07 0.52
N ALA A 71 -4.00 -25.58 -0.16
CA ALA A 71 -3.90 -27.00 -0.50
C ALA A 71 -3.34 -27.83 0.66
N ALA A 72 -2.44 -27.25 1.47
CA ALA A 72 -1.83 -27.92 2.63
C ALA A 72 -2.84 -28.22 3.77
N LEU A 73 -3.83 -27.36 3.98
CA LEU A 73 -4.91 -27.57 4.96
C LEU A 73 -5.90 -28.66 4.52
N LEU A 74 -6.11 -28.85 3.22
CA LEU A 74 -7.01 -29.88 2.69
C LEU A 74 -6.35 -31.28 2.65
N GLY A 75 -5.02 -31.36 2.62
CA GLY A 75 -4.28 -32.62 2.74
C GLY A 75 -4.18 -33.17 4.17
N GLN A 76 -4.49 -32.35 5.19
CA GLN A 76 -4.49 -32.75 6.61
C GLN A 76 -5.87 -33.24 7.10
N ILE A 77 -6.90 -33.20 6.24
CA ILE A 77 -8.28 -33.62 6.57
C ILE A 77 -8.73 -34.88 5.82
N SER A 78 -7.80 -35.71 5.32
CA SER A 78 -8.16 -37.08 4.87
C SER A 78 -8.03 -38.02 6.06
N PRO A 79 -9.13 -38.46 6.70
CA PRO A 79 -9.05 -39.56 7.64
C PRO A 79 -8.85 -40.86 6.86
N GLY A 80 -7.92 -41.68 7.32
CA GLY A 80 -7.87 -43.10 6.96
C GLY A 80 -9.04 -43.86 7.56
#